data_AF-A0A7V9SEC3-F1
#
_entry.id   AF-A0A7V9SEC3-F1
#
_cell.length_a   1.000
_cell.length_b   1.000
_cell.length_c   1.000
_cell.angle_alpha   90.00
_cell.angle_beta   90.00
_cell.angle_gamma   90.00
#
_symmetry.space_group_name_H-M   'P 1'
#
loop_
_entity.id
_entity.type
_entity.pdbx_description
1 polymer ?
#
loop_
_entity_poly.entity_id
_entity_poly.type
_entity_poly.pdbx_seq_one_letter_code
_entity_poly.pdbx_strand_id
1 'polypeptide(L)'
;MPDLTPEIIAAVLIVALALVVLTIRMAQANAKREAGVAESEVPARGQDDPIKERLRRYPNLQSALGQGWLEREVKVHPAKSRYALARWLRIDRYEARLEMLERLLTMFKSAPGMGERRRRIRTDPKALIDTVVELHVAAWLTQNTIRFEMTKVGADFRVELADGAILPIEATTPRHAMWFDDLFTRFTYIKRTSGLSARWGFYAEDVPVREADEDSSRGVVTTARIDDFLPDDIAEAILDGIVEETLTKIAALESGASTGATGFTLARPDVGLRAEWWNDGSGYLSGATGARTPLVWGPWAEIRDAARSKVEESKQLPPGQTSALLVGTNQLDNGDLGYWADWVESVEDKWVPIKWADIPEHIKYVILYKVSWGLLEPQCALLLI
;
A
#
# COMPACT_ATOMS: atom_id res chain seq x y z
N MET A 1 36.36 -30.81 29.97
CA MET A 1 35.34 -30.45 28.95
C MET A 1 34.09 -30.09 29.72
N PRO A 2 33.46 -28.92 29.51
CA PRO A 2 32.25 -28.60 30.25
C PRO A 2 31.11 -29.49 29.75
N ASP A 3 30.46 -30.18 30.68
CA ASP A 3 29.30 -31.03 30.41
C ASP A 3 28.13 -30.15 29.96
N LEU A 4 27.68 -30.35 28.72
CA LEU A 4 26.49 -29.70 28.18
C LEU A 4 25.28 -30.25 28.92
N THR A 5 24.57 -29.39 29.64
CA THR A 5 23.35 -29.78 30.35
C THR A 5 22.25 -30.17 29.35
N PRO A 6 21.32 -31.07 29.71
CA PRO A 6 20.20 -31.48 28.85
C PRO A 6 19.39 -30.30 28.27
N GLU A 7 19.33 -29.18 28.98
CA GLU A 7 18.65 -27.95 28.56
C GLU A 7 19.37 -27.26 27.40
N ILE A 8 20.71 -27.27 27.38
CA ILE A 8 21.50 -26.70 26.28
C ILE A 8 21.36 -27.59 25.04
N ILE A 9 21.33 -28.91 25.21
CA ILE A 9 21.10 -29.86 24.12
C ILE A 9 19.71 -29.66 23.51
N ALA A 10 18.68 -29.44 24.33
CA ALA A 10 17.33 -29.15 23.88
C ALA A 10 17.24 -27.81 23.12
N ALA A 11 17.90 -26.75 23.62
CA ALA A 11 17.93 -25.46 22.95
C ALA A 11 18.62 -25.52 21.58
N VAL A 12 19.74 -26.26 21.47
CA VAL A 12 20.46 -26.46 20.20
C VAL A 12 19.60 -27.26 19.20
N LEU A 13 18.86 -28.27 19.66
CA LEU A 13 17.95 -29.04 18.81
C LEU A 13 16.77 -28.22 18.29
N ILE A 14 16.21 -27.34 19.11
CA ILE A 14 15.10 -26.45 18.71
C ILE A 14 15.57 -25.45 17.66
N VAL A 15 16.75 -24.84 17.84
CA VAL A 15 17.34 -23.91 16.87
C VAL A 15 17.67 -24.62 15.56
N ALA A 16 18.22 -25.83 15.61
CA ALA A 16 18.50 -26.64 14.42
C ALA A 16 17.21 -27.00 13.66
N LEU A 17 16.13 -27.35 14.37
CA LEU A 17 14.83 -27.65 13.74
C LEU A 17 14.23 -26.41 13.07
N ALA A 18 14.32 -25.24 13.72
CA ALA A 18 13.82 -23.98 13.18
C ALA A 18 14.55 -23.59 11.87
N LEU A 19 15.88 -23.78 11.82
CA LEU A 19 16.69 -23.55 10.62
C LEU A 19 16.33 -24.50 9.48
N VAL A 20 16.07 -25.78 9.77
CA VAL A 20 15.66 -26.76 8.75
C VAL A 20 14.28 -26.40 8.18
N VAL A 21 13.32 -26.03 9.02
CA VAL A 21 11.97 -25.61 8.57
C VAL A 21 12.04 -24.33 7.72
N LEU A 22 12.87 -23.37 8.10
CA LEU A 22 13.07 -22.13 7.34
C LEU A 22 13.65 -22.42 5.95
N THR A 23 14.65 -23.30 5.88
CA THR A 23 15.32 -23.69 4.62
C THR A 23 14.35 -24.41 3.67
N ILE A 24 13.50 -25.30 4.20
CA ILE A 24 12.47 -25.99 3.40
C ILE A 24 11.43 -25.00 2.88
N ARG A 25 10.99 -24.03 3.69
CA ARG A 25 10.03 -23.00 3.25
C ARG A 25 10.62 -22.09 2.18
N MET A 26 11.90 -21.73 2.27
CA MET A 26 12.58 -20.95 1.24
C MET A 26 12.74 -21.74 -0.07
N ALA A 27 13.09 -23.02 0.01
CA ALA A 27 13.18 -23.90 -1.17
C ALA A 27 11.81 -24.06 -1.86
N GLN A 28 10.73 -24.22 -1.11
CA GLN A 28 9.37 -24.28 -1.65
C GLN A 28 8.92 -22.95 -2.27
N ALA A 29 9.28 -21.81 -1.67
CA ALA A 29 9.00 -20.49 -2.23
C ALA A 29 9.75 -20.25 -3.55
N ASN A 30 11.00 -20.72 -3.65
CA ASN A 30 11.79 -20.62 -4.88
C ASN A 30 11.29 -21.57 -5.98
N ALA A 31 10.95 -22.82 -5.63
CA ALA A 31 10.34 -23.75 -6.59
C ALA A 31 9.00 -23.24 -7.14
N LYS A 32 8.21 -22.54 -6.32
CA LYS A 32 6.96 -21.90 -6.73
C LYS A 32 7.19 -20.63 -7.58
N ARG A 33 8.32 -19.95 -7.41
CA ARG A 33 8.74 -18.83 -8.28
C ARG A 33 9.18 -19.32 -9.66
N GLU A 34 9.93 -20.42 -9.73
CA GLU A 34 10.39 -21.01 -10.99
C GLU A 34 9.24 -21.62 -11.81
N ALA A 35 8.26 -22.26 -11.15
CA ALA A 35 7.04 -22.74 -11.81
C ALA A 35 6.10 -21.61 -12.31
N GLY A 36 6.32 -20.36 -11.90
CA GLY A 36 5.53 -19.19 -12.29
C GLY A 36 6.10 -18.39 -13.48
N VAL A 37 7.21 -18.84 -14.08
CA VAL A 37 7.81 -18.24 -15.28
C VAL A 37 7.39 -19.01 -16.54
N ALA A 38 6.08 -19.26 -16.68
CA ALA A 38 5.50 -19.47 -18.01
C ALA A 38 5.21 -18.08 -18.58
N GLU A 39 5.73 -17.80 -19.78
CA GLU A 39 5.46 -16.58 -20.54
C GLU A 39 3.95 -16.34 -20.60
N SER A 40 3.50 -15.29 -19.92
CA SER A 40 2.12 -14.85 -19.94
C SER A 40 1.92 -14.13 -21.27
N GLU A 41 1.26 -14.79 -22.22
CA GLU A 41 0.80 -14.14 -23.44
C GLU A 41 0.00 -12.89 -23.09
N VAL A 42 0.45 -11.74 -23.59
CA VAL A 42 -0.29 -10.48 -23.52
C VAL A 42 -1.59 -10.69 -24.30
N PRO A 43 -2.78 -10.48 -23.71
CA PRO A 43 -4.01 -10.63 -24.46
C PRO A 43 -4.02 -9.65 -25.63
N ALA A 44 -4.18 -10.17 -26.84
CA ALA A 44 -4.31 -9.38 -28.05
C ALA A 44 -5.48 -8.40 -27.92
N ARG A 45 -5.32 -7.17 -28.46
CA ARG A 45 -6.39 -6.16 -28.53
C ARG A 45 -7.64 -6.80 -29.14
N GLY A 46 -8.69 -7.01 -28.33
CA GLY A 46 -10.01 -7.45 -28.81
C GLY A 46 -10.63 -8.68 -28.12
N GLN A 47 -10.02 -9.30 -27.12
CA GLN A 47 -10.67 -10.36 -26.33
C GLN A 47 -11.54 -9.82 -25.20
N ASP A 48 -12.61 -10.56 -24.91
CA ASP A 48 -13.66 -10.24 -23.95
C ASP A 48 -13.17 -9.63 -22.63
N ASP A 49 -13.97 -8.69 -22.14
CA ASP A 49 -13.76 -7.79 -21.02
C ASP A 49 -13.17 -8.47 -19.75
N PRO A 50 -11.85 -8.33 -19.48
CA PRO A 50 -11.12 -9.16 -18.52
C PRO A 50 -11.61 -9.01 -17.07
N ILE A 51 -12.28 -7.90 -16.73
CA ILE A 51 -12.87 -7.70 -15.40
C ILE A 51 -13.97 -8.72 -15.12
N LYS A 52 -14.93 -8.86 -16.05
CA LYS A 52 -16.14 -9.65 -15.79
C LYS A 52 -15.78 -11.12 -15.64
N GLU A 53 -14.92 -11.62 -16.53
CA GLU A 53 -14.46 -13.00 -16.48
C GLU A 53 -13.66 -13.28 -15.21
N ARG A 54 -12.73 -12.39 -14.85
CA ARG A 54 -11.92 -12.59 -13.64
C ARG A 54 -12.73 -12.51 -12.36
N LEU A 55 -13.74 -11.64 -12.29
CA LEU A 55 -14.64 -11.54 -11.13
C LEU A 55 -15.54 -12.76 -10.94
N ARG A 56 -15.82 -13.57 -11.96
CA ARG A 56 -16.56 -14.84 -11.79
C ARG A 56 -15.88 -15.78 -10.80
N ARG A 57 -14.55 -15.65 -10.62
CA ARG A 57 -13.77 -16.42 -9.64
C ARG A 57 -13.88 -15.89 -8.21
N TYR A 58 -14.46 -14.70 -8.02
CA TYR A 58 -14.52 -13.98 -6.75
C TYR A 58 -15.96 -13.49 -6.47
N PRO A 59 -16.90 -14.40 -6.12
CA PRO A 59 -18.32 -14.08 -6.03
C PRO A 59 -18.68 -13.05 -4.95
N ASN A 60 -17.98 -13.03 -3.81
CA ASN A 60 -18.26 -12.04 -2.77
C ASN A 60 -17.72 -10.66 -3.16
N LEU A 61 -16.56 -10.61 -3.83
CA LEU A 61 -16.03 -9.38 -4.42
C LEU A 61 -16.94 -8.84 -5.54
N GLN A 62 -17.39 -9.72 -6.44
CA GLN A 62 -18.36 -9.36 -7.48
C GLN A 62 -19.65 -8.79 -6.87
N SER A 63 -20.16 -9.42 -5.82
CA SER A 63 -21.33 -8.93 -5.08
C SER A 63 -21.10 -7.57 -4.41
N ALA A 64 -19.90 -7.34 -3.84
CA ALA A 64 -19.55 -6.07 -3.21
C ALA A 64 -19.51 -4.91 -4.21
N LEU A 65 -18.96 -5.15 -5.40
CA LEU A 65 -18.87 -4.15 -6.48
C LEU A 65 -20.23 -3.89 -7.14
N GLY A 66 -20.98 -4.95 -7.39
CA GLY A 66 -22.28 -4.87 -8.06
C GLY A 66 -22.22 -4.45 -9.52
N GLN A 67 -23.35 -4.61 -10.22
CA GLN A 67 -23.42 -4.46 -11.68
C GLN A 67 -23.11 -3.05 -12.17
N GLY A 68 -23.60 -2.00 -11.49
CA GLY A 68 -23.38 -0.62 -11.91
C GLY A 68 -21.92 -0.18 -11.85
N TRP A 69 -21.13 -0.72 -10.92
CA TRP A 69 -19.68 -0.49 -10.88
C TRP A 69 -19.01 -1.13 -12.09
N LEU A 70 -19.37 -2.37 -12.43
CA LEU A 70 -18.84 -3.08 -13.59
C LEU A 70 -19.13 -2.33 -14.87
N GLU A 71 -20.38 -1.95 -15.11
CA GLU A 71 -20.76 -1.23 -16.33
C GLU A 71 -20.04 0.11 -16.50
N ARG A 72 -19.67 0.76 -15.39
CA ARG A 72 -18.86 1.98 -15.40
C ARG A 72 -17.39 1.67 -15.70
N GLU A 73 -16.75 0.82 -14.92
CA GLU A 73 -15.29 0.57 -15.03
C GLU A 73 -14.90 -0.14 -16.33
N VAL A 74 -15.85 -0.75 -17.02
CA VAL A 74 -15.66 -1.34 -18.35
C VAL A 74 -15.50 -0.27 -19.45
N LYS A 75 -16.13 0.90 -19.27
CA LYS A 75 -16.07 2.01 -20.22
C LYS A 75 -14.88 2.94 -19.99
N VAL A 76 -14.27 2.87 -18.81
CA VAL A 76 -13.14 3.72 -18.41
C VAL A 76 -11.84 3.06 -18.82
N HIS A 77 -10.93 3.82 -19.45
CA HIS A 77 -9.57 3.33 -19.73
C HIS A 77 -8.89 2.93 -18.41
N PRO A 78 -8.33 1.72 -18.24
CA PRO A 78 -7.93 1.24 -16.91
C PRO A 78 -6.84 2.06 -16.22
N ALA A 79 -5.91 2.64 -16.99
CA ALA A 79 -4.92 3.58 -16.45
C ALA A 79 -5.55 4.90 -15.94
N LYS A 80 -6.72 5.29 -16.46
CA LYS A 80 -7.50 6.47 -16.05
C LYS A 80 -8.57 6.14 -15.00
N SER A 81 -8.76 4.87 -14.63
CA SER A 81 -9.69 4.52 -13.56
C SER A 81 -9.17 5.08 -12.23
N ARG A 82 -10.06 5.54 -11.36
CA ARG A 82 -9.68 5.96 -10.01
C ARG A 82 -9.52 4.75 -9.07
N TYR A 83 -10.04 3.58 -9.45
CA TYR A 83 -10.07 2.39 -8.60
C TYR A 83 -8.87 1.47 -8.89
N ALA A 84 -7.94 1.35 -7.94
CA ALA A 84 -6.83 0.41 -8.02
C ALA A 84 -7.29 -1.04 -8.27
N LEU A 85 -8.42 -1.43 -7.67
CA LEU A 85 -9.03 -2.74 -7.88
C LEU A 85 -9.38 -3.02 -9.35
N ALA A 86 -9.83 -2.01 -10.11
CA ALA A 86 -10.12 -2.15 -11.53
C ALA A 86 -8.86 -2.44 -12.36
N ARG A 87 -7.69 -1.99 -11.90
CA ARG A 87 -6.39 -2.35 -12.46
C ARG A 87 -5.94 -3.73 -12.00
N TRP A 88 -6.08 -4.05 -10.71
CA TRP A 88 -5.71 -5.38 -10.18
C TRP A 88 -6.43 -6.51 -10.91
N LEU A 89 -7.70 -6.31 -11.29
CA LEU A 89 -8.47 -7.27 -12.08
C LEU A 89 -7.96 -7.44 -13.53
N ARG A 90 -7.14 -6.52 -14.04
CA ARG A 90 -6.63 -6.54 -15.43
C ARG A 90 -5.14 -6.83 -15.52
N ILE A 91 -4.43 -6.80 -14.40
CA ILE A 91 -3.00 -7.08 -14.30
C ILE A 91 -2.86 -8.49 -13.74
N ASP A 92 -2.49 -9.46 -14.57
CA ASP A 92 -2.08 -10.82 -14.12
C ASP A 92 -1.02 -10.74 -13.01
N ARG A 93 -0.89 -11.75 -12.15
CA ARG A 93 -0.04 -11.73 -10.93
C ARG A 93 -0.58 -10.91 -9.75
N TYR A 94 -1.75 -10.28 -9.89
CA TYR A 94 -2.47 -9.68 -8.75
C TYR A 94 -3.48 -10.64 -8.12
N GLU A 95 -3.54 -11.91 -8.55
CA GLU A 95 -4.50 -12.91 -8.06
C GLU A 95 -4.42 -13.08 -6.55
N ALA A 96 -3.22 -13.06 -5.96
CA ALA A 96 -3.05 -13.16 -4.51
C ALA A 96 -3.81 -12.04 -3.76
N ARG A 97 -3.78 -10.79 -4.28
CA ARG A 97 -4.54 -9.67 -3.67
C ARG A 97 -6.04 -9.89 -3.79
N LEU A 98 -6.50 -10.38 -4.94
CA LEU A 98 -7.92 -10.65 -5.21
C LEU A 98 -8.45 -11.82 -4.37
N GLU A 99 -7.69 -12.92 -4.29
CA GLU A 99 -7.99 -14.09 -3.48
C GLU A 99 -8.03 -13.76 -1.99
N MET A 100 -7.07 -12.96 -1.51
CA MET A 100 -7.07 -12.48 -0.13
C MET A 100 -8.33 -11.64 0.15
N LEU A 101 -8.64 -10.67 -0.72
CA LEU A 101 -9.83 -9.83 -0.55
C LEU A 101 -11.12 -10.66 -0.58
N GLU A 102 -11.25 -11.61 -1.52
CA GLU A 102 -12.38 -12.53 -1.58
C GLU A 102 -12.53 -13.35 -0.29
N ARG A 103 -11.43 -13.91 0.22
CA ARG A 103 -11.41 -14.68 1.47
C ARG A 103 -11.85 -13.82 2.66
N LEU A 104 -11.35 -12.60 2.77
CA LEU A 104 -11.70 -11.66 3.83
C LEU A 104 -13.17 -11.24 3.77
N LEU A 105 -13.68 -10.92 2.57
CA LEU A 105 -15.09 -10.60 2.35
C LEU A 105 -16.02 -11.77 2.67
N THR A 106 -15.55 -13.00 2.44
CA THR A 106 -16.25 -14.23 2.79
C THR A 106 -16.29 -14.43 4.30
N MET A 107 -15.14 -14.32 4.97
CA MET A 107 -14.99 -14.51 6.42
C MET A 107 -15.92 -13.59 7.22
N PHE A 108 -15.99 -12.31 6.83
CA PHE A 108 -16.79 -11.30 7.54
C PHE A 108 -18.15 -11.02 6.90
N LYS A 109 -18.67 -11.95 6.09
CA LYS A 109 -19.87 -11.72 5.25
C LYS A 109 -21.09 -11.20 6.03
N SER A 110 -21.24 -11.64 7.29
CA SER A 110 -22.37 -11.33 8.17
C SER A 110 -22.01 -10.37 9.31
N ALA A 111 -20.81 -9.79 9.32
CA ALA A 111 -20.40 -8.87 10.39
C ALA A 111 -21.18 -7.54 10.30
N PRO A 112 -21.57 -6.92 11.44
CA PRO A 112 -22.42 -5.72 11.49
C PRO A 112 -21.90 -4.54 10.64
N GLY A 113 -20.59 -4.30 10.64
CA GLY A 113 -19.92 -3.24 9.88
C GLY A 113 -19.57 -3.57 8.43
N MET A 114 -19.91 -4.77 7.93
CA MET A 114 -19.44 -5.22 6.62
C MET A 114 -20.17 -4.54 5.44
N GLY A 115 -21.41 -4.12 5.64
CA GLY A 115 -22.18 -3.40 4.62
C GLY A 115 -21.51 -2.09 4.20
N GLU A 116 -20.99 -1.33 5.16
CA GLU A 116 -20.31 -0.05 4.89
C GLU A 116 -18.96 -0.27 4.20
N ARG A 117 -18.19 -1.26 4.64
CA ARG A 117 -16.91 -1.64 3.99
C ARG A 117 -17.09 -2.06 2.53
N ARG A 118 -18.13 -2.86 2.22
CA ARG A 118 -18.46 -3.19 0.82
C ARG A 118 -18.85 -1.95 0.01
N ARG A 119 -19.61 -1.05 0.63
CA ARG A 119 -19.96 0.24 0.00
C ARG A 119 -18.70 1.05 -0.29
N ARG A 120 -17.79 1.20 0.69
CA ARG A 120 -16.50 1.89 0.53
C ARG A 120 -15.68 1.33 -0.63
N ILE A 121 -15.48 0.01 -0.70
CA ILE A 121 -14.78 -0.65 -1.83
C ILE A 121 -15.38 -0.24 -3.20
N ARG A 122 -16.70 -0.06 -3.27
CA ARG A 122 -17.41 0.27 -4.51
C ARG A 122 -17.45 1.77 -4.82
N THR A 123 -17.55 2.62 -3.81
CA THR A 123 -17.87 4.06 -4.00
C THR A 123 -16.71 4.99 -3.69
N ASP A 124 -15.73 4.53 -2.95
CA ASP A 124 -14.56 5.29 -2.55
C ASP A 124 -13.30 4.62 -3.11
N PRO A 125 -12.70 5.18 -4.17
CA PRO A 125 -11.49 4.64 -4.78
C PRO A 125 -10.29 4.61 -3.82
N LYS A 126 -10.31 5.45 -2.79
CA LYS A 126 -9.23 5.64 -1.82
C LYS A 126 -9.35 4.66 -0.65
N ALA A 127 -10.56 4.26 -0.28
CA ALA A 127 -10.81 3.39 0.87
C ALA A 127 -10.46 1.90 0.67
N LEU A 128 -10.09 1.45 -0.54
CA LEU A 128 -9.78 0.04 -0.78
C LEU A 128 -8.68 -0.46 0.15
N ILE A 129 -7.62 0.33 0.28
CA ILE A 129 -6.41 -0.04 1.01
C ILE A 129 -6.65 -0.03 2.52
N ASP A 130 -7.36 0.98 3.04
CA ASP A 130 -7.87 0.99 4.43
C ASP A 130 -8.75 -0.24 4.71
N THR A 131 -9.72 -0.51 3.83
CA THR A 131 -10.64 -1.65 4.01
C THR A 131 -9.89 -2.98 4.02
N VAL A 132 -8.81 -3.11 3.24
CA VAL A 132 -7.95 -4.29 3.28
C VAL A 132 -7.24 -4.41 4.63
N VAL A 133 -6.63 -3.34 5.14
CA VAL A 133 -5.97 -3.33 6.45
C VAL A 133 -6.97 -3.72 7.53
N GLU A 134 -8.14 -3.10 7.53
CA GLU A 134 -9.21 -3.39 8.47
C GLU A 134 -9.60 -4.87 8.48
N LEU A 135 -9.92 -5.42 7.31
CA LEU A 135 -10.36 -6.81 7.22
C LEU A 135 -9.25 -7.78 7.60
N HIS A 136 -7.99 -7.46 7.29
CA HIS A 136 -6.85 -8.28 7.64
C HIS A 136 -6.60 -8.25 9.16
N VAL A 137 -6.72 -7.09 9.81
CA VAL A 137 -6.66 -6.98 11.27
C VAL A 137 -7.82 -7.74 11.94
N ALA A 138 -9.03 -7.63 11.42
CA ALA A 138 -10.18 -8.40 11.90
C ALA A 138 -9.92 -9.92 11.84
N ALA A 139 -9.33 -10.40 10.74
CA ALA A 139 -8.95 -11.80 10.58
C ALA A 139 -7.92 -12.22 11.63
N TRP A 140 -6.91 -11.38 11.86
CA TRP A 140 -5.90 -11.62 12.89
C TRP A 140 -6.50 -11.64 14.31
N LEU A 141 -7.36 -10.69 14.67
CA LEU A 141 -8.05 -10.67 15.96
C LEU A 141 -8.88 -11.94 16.19
N THR A 142 -9.57 -12.40 15.15
CA THR A 142 -10.38 -13.63 15.16
C THR A 142 -9.50 -14.87 15.39
N GLN A 143 -8.38 -14.98 14.67
CA GLN A 143 -7.43 -16.09 14.80
C GLN A 143 -6.81 -16.18 16.20
N ASN A 144 -6.64 -15.03 16.87
CA ASN A 144 -6.08 -14.95 18.21
C ASN A 144 -7.15 -14.98 19.31
N THR A 145 -8.41 -15.27 18.97
CA THR A 145 -9.54 -15.35 19.93
C THR A 145 -9.73 -14.05 20.74
N ILE A 146 -9.37 -12.91 20.16
CA ILE A 146 -9.60 -11.60 20.76
C ILE A 146 -11.03 -11.19 20.44
N ARG A 147 -11.79 -10.75 21.46
CA ARG A 147 -13.16 -10.29 21.26
C ARG A 147 -13.16 -8.89 20.66
N PHE A 148 -13.89 -8.72 19.58
CA PHE A 148 -14.05 -7.42 18.93
C PHE A 148 -15.37 -7.31 18.18
N GLU A 149 -15.77 -6.08 17.92
CA GLU A 149 -16.88 -5.72 17.03
C GLU A 149 -16.35 -4.89 15.86
N MET A 150 -16.75 -5.27 14.64
CA MET A 150 -16.60 -4.41 13.45
C MET A 150 -17.79 -3.45 13.40
N THR A 151 -17.56 -2.19 13.74
CA THR A 151 -18.66 -1.23 13.88
C THR A 151 -19.16 -0.73 12.52
N LYS A 152 -20.39 -0.19 12.52
CA LYS A 152 -21.00 0.49 11.38
C LYS A 152 -20.73 2.01 11.38
N VAL A 153 -20.58 2.61 12.55
CA VAL A 153 -20.47 4.06 12.75
C VAL A 153 -19.46 4.33 13.86
N GLY A 154 -18.58 5.32 13.66
CA GLY A 154 -17.49 5.65 14.57
C GLY A 154 -16.20 4.94 14.18
N ALA A 155 -15.41 4.56 15.18
CA ALA A 155 -14.16 3.80 14.99
C ALA A 155 -14.41 2.47 14.30
N ASP A 156 -13.56 2.08 13.34
CA ASP A 156 -13.68 0.84 12.58
C ASP A 156 -13.87 -0.42 13.46
N PHE A 157 -13.21 -0.46 14.63
CA PHE A 157 -13.27 -1.56 15.59
C PHE A 157 -13.56 -1.09 17.01
N ARG A 158 -14.18 -1.98 17.77
CA ARG A 158 -14.22 -1.96 19.24
C ARG A 158 -13.62 -3.26 19.74
N VAL A 159 -12.43 -3.22 20.32
CA VAL A 159 -11.71 -4.40 20.83
C VAL A 159 -11.85 -4.47 22.35
N GLU A 160 -12.24 -5.62 22.88
CA GLU A 160 -12.31 -5.86 24.33
C GLU A 160 -10.90 -6.20 24.84
N LEU A 161 -10.39 -5.38 25.76
CA LEU A 161 -9.12 -5.58 26.44
C LEU A 161 -9.27 -6.60 27.58
N ALA A 162 -8.15 -7.07 28.13
CA ALA A 162 -8.13 -8.10 29.17
C ALA A 162 -8.85 -7.68 30.47
N ASP A 163 -8.90 -6.37 30.75
CA ASP A 163 -9.61 -5.77 31.88
C ASP A 163 -11.11 -5.53 31.60
N GLY A 164 -11.60 -5.91 30.41
CA GLY A 164 -12.97 -5.69 29.95
C GLY A 164 -13.23 -4.28 29.40
N ALA A 165 -12.23 -3.40 29.38
CA ALA A 165 -12.37 -2.10 28.74
C ALA A 165 -12.50 -2.26 27.23
N ILE A 166 -13.19 -1.32 26.58
CA ILE A 166 -13.32 -1.29 25.13
C ILE A 166 -12.34 -0.27 24.56
N LEU A 167 -11.44 -0.74 23.68
CA LEU A 167 -10.55 0.09 22.90
C LEU A 167 -11.15 0.32 21.50
N PRO A 168 -11.58 1.55 21.17
CA PRO A 168 -11.87 1.95 19.81
C PRO A 168 -10.59 1.97 18.98
N ILE A 169 -10.61 1.36 17.79
CA ILE A 169 -9.49 1.37 16.85
C ILE A 169 -9.99 1.86 15.49
N GLU A 170 -9.30 2.84 14.91
CA GLU A 170 -9.59 3.38 13.58
C GLU A 170 -8.45 3.07 12.61
N ALA A 171 -8.75 2.52 11.44
CA ALA A 171 -7.77 2.26 10.41
C ALA A 171 -7.53 3.50 9.54
N THR A 172 -6.29 3.67 9.08
CA THR A 172 -5.92 4.75 8.18
C THR A 172 -4.68 4.42 7.35
N THR A 173 -4.62 5.04 6.18
CA THR A 173 -3.47 5.02 5.27
C THR A 173 -2.96 6.46 5.06
N PRO A 174 -1.64 6.72 5.14
CA PRO A 174 -1.09 8.04 4.80
C PRO A 174 -1.35 8.46 3.35
N ARG A 175 -1.63 9.75 3.13
CA ARG A 175 -2.10 10.28 1.83
C ARG A 175 -1.11 10.04 0.68
N HIS A 176 0.15 10.41 0.82
CA HIS A 176 1.15 10.23 -0.23
C HIS A 176 1.30 8.74 -0.59
N ALA A 177 1.27 7.82 0.38
CA ALA A 177 1.39 6.39 0.10
C ALA A 177 0.23 5.85 -0.75
N MET A 178 -0.98 6.40 -0.58
CA MET A 178 -2.11 6.10 -1.46
C MET A 178 -1.85 6.60 -2.89
N TRP A 179 -1.29 7.81 -3.01
CA TRP A 179 -0.93 8.42 -4.29
C TRP A 179 0.14 7.61 -5.02
N PHE A 180 1.16 7.16 -4.30
CA PHE A 180 2.24 6.31 -4.80
C PHE A 180 1.75 4.94 -5.26
N ASP A 181 0.94 4.23 -4.46
CA ASP A 181 0.38 2.93 -4.88
C ASP A 181 -0.56 3.10 -6.08
N ASP A 182 -1.34 4.19 -6.12
CA ASP A 182 -2.19 4.50 -7.27
C ASP A 182 -1.36 4.72 -8.54
N LEU A 183 -0.39 5.64 -8.51
CA LEU A 183 0.50 5.91 -9.63
C LEU A 183 1.26 4.66 -10.08
N PHE A 184 1.79 3.87 -9.14
CA PHE A 184 2.48 2.62 -9.43
C PHE A 184 1.58 1.62 -10.15
N THR A 185 0.34 1.41 -9.69
CA THR A 185 -0.59 0.49 -10.35
C THR A 185 -0.98 0.98 -11.73
N ARG A 186 -1.14 2.30 -11.93
CA ARG A 186 -1.40 2.91 -13.24
C ARG A 186 -0.23 2.71 -14.21
N PHE A 187 1.01 2.99 -13.78
CA PHE A 187 2.20 2.74 -14.59
C PHE A 187 2.41 1.26 -14.89
N THR A 188 2.14 0.36 -13.93
CA THR A 188 2.19 -1.08 -14.15
C THR A 188 1.23 -1.52 -15.25
N TYR A 189 0.01 -0.96 -15.27
CA TYR A 189 -0.94 -1.23 -16.35
C TYR A 189 -0.41 -0.75 -17.70
N ILE A 190 0.01 0.52 -17.79
CA ILE A 190 0.51 1.14 -19.03
C ILE A 190 1.69 0.36 -19.60
N LYS A 191 2.64 0.00 -18.75
CA LYS A 191 3.82 -0.82 -19.06
C LYS A 191 3.43 -2.17 -19.68
N ARG A 192 2.44 -2.85 -19.12
CA ARG A 192 1.96 -4.12 -19.69
C ARG A 192 1.30 -3.97 -21.04
N THR A 193 0.53 -2.92 -21.23
CA THR A 193 -0.17 -2.70 -22.50
C THR A 193 0.73 -2.20 -23.61
N SER A 194 1.78 -1.44 -23.27
CA SER A 194 2.74 -0.88 -24.24
C SER A 194 3.93 -1.80 -24.51
N GLY A 195 4.25 -2.72 -23.59
CA GLY A 195 5.47 -3.52 -23.64
C GLY A 195 6.75 -2.73 -23.29
N LEU A 196 6.63 -1.44 -22.98
CA LEU A 196 7.75 -0.59 -22.65
C LEU A 196 8.20 -0.78 -21.21
N SER A 197 9.52 -0.66 -21.03
CA SER A 197 10.12 -0.58 -19.71
C SER A 197 10.04 0.84 -19.18
N ALA A 198 9.93 0.95 -17.86
CA ALA A 198 9.85 2.23 -17.19
C ALA A 198 10.64 2.27 -15.88
N ARG A 199 11.23 3.43 -15.65
CA ARG A 199 11.88 3.83 -14.41
C ARG A 199 11.22 5.12 -13.99
N TRP A 200 10.70 5.17 -12.77
CA TRP A 200 10.00 6.36 -12.28
C TRP A 200 10.40 6.66 -10.84
N GLY A 201 10.28 7.90 -10.41
CA GLY A 201 10.58 8.28 -9.03
C GLY A 201 10.41 9.77 -8.79
N PHE A 202 10.49 10.14 -7.51
CA PHE A 202 10.52 11.54 -7.09
C PHE A 202 11.98 11.95 -6.91
N TYR A 203 12.40 12.95 -7.66
CA TYR A 203 13.76 13.43 -7.76
C TYR A 203 13.81 14.87 -7.24
N ALA A 204 14.56 15.07 -6.16
CA ALA A 204 14.75 16.39 -5.58
C ALA A 204 15.40 17.39 -6.57
N GLU A 205 16.30 16.88 -7.42
CA GLU A 205 16.97 17.65 -8.48
C GLU A 205 16.01 18.20 -9.54
N ASP A 206 14.82 17.61 -9.69
CA ASP A 206 13.81 18.07 -10.64
C ASP A 206 12.95 19.20 -10.09
N VAL A 207 12.98 19.48 -8.79
CA VAL A 207 12.13 20.52 -8.19
C VAL A 207 12.82 21.89 -8.25
N PRO A 208 12.18 22.94 -8.80
CA PRO A 208 12.71 24.30 -8.75
C PRO A 208 12.90 24.77 -7.29
N VAL A 209 14.09 25.28 -6.96
CA VAL A 209 14.41 25.87 -5.66
C VAL A 209 13.75 27.26 -5.57
N ARG A 210 13.10 27.58 -4.43
CA ARG A 210 12.58 28.94 -4.16
C ARG A 210 13.62 29.70 -3.32
N GLU A 211 13.66 31.02 -3.42
CA GLU A 211 14.66 31.89 -2.73
C GLU A 211 14.74 31.66 -1.21
N ALA A 212 13.62 31.34 -0.54
CA ALA A 212 13.60 31.04 0.90
C ALA A 212 14.25 29.70 1.30
N ASP A 213 14.56 28.83 0.32
CA ASP A 213 15.14 27.50 0.52
C ASP A 213 16.67 27.48 0.33
N GLU A 214 17.26 28.60 -0.16
CA GLU A 214 18.70 28.74 -0.42
C GLU A 214 19.55 28.70 0.87
N ASP A 215 18.96 29.08 2.01
CA ASP A 215 19.60 29.04 3.32
C ASP A 215 19.56 27.63 3.98
N SER A 216 18.86 26.66 3.36
CA SER A 216 18.88 25.27 3.81
C SER A 216 20.15 24.56 3.34
N SER A 217 20.80 23.78 4.20
CA SER A 217 22.03 23.07 3.85
C SER A 217 21.77 22.06 2.71
N ARG A 218 22.11 22.45 1.47
CA ARG A 218 22.08 21.67 0.21
C ARG A 218 20.87 20.74 0.02
N GLY A 219 19.94 21.17 -0.84
CA GLY A 219 19.13 20.24 -1.65
C GLY A 219 18.06 19.44 -0.90
N VAL A 220 17.63 19.90 0.28
CA VAL A 220 16.49 19.32 0.96
C VAL A 220 15.22 19.82 0.28
N VAL A 221 14.73 19.08 -0.72
CA VAL A 221 13.31 19.19 -1.10
C VAL A 221 12.53 18.69 0.11
N THR A 222 12.07 19.64 0.91
CA THR A 222 11.19 19.34 2.02
C THR A 222 9.84 18.92 1.45
N THR A 223 9.07 18.42 2.37
CA THR A 223 8.30 17.22 2.22
C THR A 223 6.84 17.68 2.51
N ALA A 224 6.73 18.65 3.43
CA ALA A 224 5.97 19.89 3.33
C ALA A 224 5.63 20.41 1.90
N ARG A 225 6.55 20.42 0.91
CA ARG A 225 6.23 20.97 -0.43
C ARG A 225 5.19 20.15 -1.23
N ILE A 226 5.06 18.85 -0.96
CA ILE A 226 4.14 17.96 -1.68
C ILE A 226 2.83 17.79 -0.89
N ASP A 227 2.92 17.57 0.42
CA ASP A 227 1.73 17.33 1.27
C ASP A 227 0.99 18.62 1.66
N ASP A 228 1.68 19.77 1.85
CA ASP A 228 1.03 21.03 2.24
C ASP A 228 0.30 21.71 1.06
N PHE A 229 0.55 21.29 -0.18
CA PHE A 229 0.07 21.97 -1.40
C PHE A 229 -0.92 21.16 -2.24
N LEU A 230 -1.19 19.91 -1.89
CA LEU A 230 -2.01 19.03 -2.71
C LEU A 230 -3.20 18.46 -1.93
N PRO A 231 -4.27 19.27 -1.77
CA PRO A 231 -5.60 18.73 -1.58
C PRO A 231 -5.87 17.55 -2.53
N ASP A 232 -6.66 16.61 -2.04
CA ASP A 232 -6.96 15.33 -2.68
C ASP A 232 -7.40 15.44 -4.15
N ASP A 233 -8.10 16.50 -4.49
CA ASP A 233 -8.56 16.85 -5.83
C ASP A 233 -7.44 17.36 -6.74
N ILE A 234 -6.48 18.13 -6.19
CA ILE A 234 -5.30 18.59 -6.94
C ILE A 234 -4.34 17.43 -7.19
N ALA A 235 -4.09 16.59 -6.18
CA ALA A 235 -3.25 15.40 -6.33
C ALA A 235 -3.78 14.45 -7.42
N GLU A 236 -5.10 14.26 -7.47
CA GLU A 236 -5.77 13.45 -8.48
C GLU A 236 -5.64 14.07 -9.88
N ALA A 237 -5.90 15.38 -10.02
CA ALA A 237 -5.76 16.08 -11.29
C ALA A 237 -4.34 15.98 -11.86
N ILE A 238 -3.32 16.04 -10.99
CA ILE A 238 -1.93 15.86 -11.37
C ILE A 238 -1.67 14.43 -11.88
N LEU A 239 -2.16 13.39 -11.19
CA LEU A 239 -2.04 12.00 -11.66
C LEU A 239 -2.70 11.78 -13.01
N ASP A 240 -3.92 12.29 -13.17
CA ASP A 240 -4.66 12.14 -14.41
C ASP A 240 -3.90 12.81 -15.57
N GLY A 241 -3.34 14.00 -15.34
CA GLY A 241 -2.48 14.68 -16.31
C GLY A 241 -1.21 13.88 -16.64
N ILE A 242 -0.51 13.33 -15.63
CA ILE A 242 0.66 12.45 -15.82
C ILE A 242 0.32 11.25 -16.71
N VAL A 243 -0.79 10.58 -16.41
CA VAL A 243 -1.25 9.39 -17.13
C VAL A 243 -1.65 9.73 -18.56
N GLU A 244 -2.38 10.83 -18.75
CA GLU A 244 -2.81 11.29 -20.06
C GLU A 244 -1.63 11.64 -20.97
N GLU A 245 -0.65 12.38 -20.45
CA GLU A 245 0.56 12.70 -21.18
C GLU A 245 1.37 11.42 -21.52
N THR A 246 1.48 10.50 -20.57
CA THR A 246 2.14 9.20 -20.77
C THR A 246 1.49 8.41 -21.92
N LEU A 247 0.17 8.25 -21.88
CA LEU A 247 -0.57 7.53 -22.92
C LEU A 247 -0.44 8.20 -24.30
N THR A 248 -0.46 9.53 -24.33
CA THR A 248 -0.29 10.31 -25.57
C THR A 248 1.10 10.09 -26.17
N LYS A 249 2.16 10.16 -25.35
CA LYS A 249 3.53 9.93 -25.80
C LYS A 249 3.76 8.49 -26.29
N ILE A 250 3.17 7.50 -25.62
CA ILE A 250 3.22 6.09 -26.06
C ILE A 250 2.54 5.91 -27.42
N ALA A 251 1.34 6.48 -27.61
CA ALA A 251 0.64 6.41 -28.90
C ALA A 251 1.45 7.08 -30.03
N ALA A 252 2.15 8.17 -29.73
CA ALA A 252 3.05 8.82 -30.68
C ALA A 252 4.26 7.93 -31.05
N LEU A 253 4.81 7.17 -30.10
CA LEU A 253 5.88 6.21 -30.38
C LEU A 253 5.39 5.01 -31.20
N GLU A 254 4.21 4.45 -30.88
CA GLU A 254 3.61 3.36 -31.65
C GLU A 254 3.36 3.77 -33.11
N SER A 255 2.90 5.00 -33.34
CA SER A 255 2.67 5.54 -34.70
C SER A 255 3.96 5.98 -35.40
N GLY A 256 5.00 6.35 -34.65
CA GLY A 256 6.31 6.78 -35.14
C GLY A 256 7.35 5.67 -35.29
N ALA A 257 6.98 4.39 -35.11
CA ALA A 257 7.90 3.24 -35.09
C ALA A 257 8.78 3.06 -36.35
N SER A 258 8.56 3.84 -37.41
CA SER A 258 9.44 3.96 -38.58
C SER A 258 10.67 4.87 -38.38
N THR A 259 10.76 5.61 -37.27
CA THR A 259 11.76 6.69 -37.06
C THR A 259 12.80 6.46 -35.95
N GLY A 260 12.86 5.26 -35.36
CA GLY A 260 13.95 4.88 -34.46
C GLY A 260 13.90 5.50 -33.05
N ALA A 261 12.79 6.12 -32.66
CA ALA A 261 12.60 6.57 -31.28
C ALA A 261 12.42 5.36 -30.35
N THR A 262 13.37 5.16 -29.43
CA THR A 262 13.42 4.01 -28.51
C THR A 262 12.85 4.29 -27.12
N GLY A 263 12.34 5.51 -26.86
CA GLY A 263 11.82 5.89 -25.55
C GLY A 263 11.45 7.37 -25.42
N PHE A 264 10.99 7.77 -24.24
CA PHE A 264 10.72 9.16 -23.88
C PHE A 264 10.90 9.40 -22.38
N THR A 265 11.05 10.67 -22.01
CA THR A 265 11.04 11.10 -20.62
C THR A 265 9.82 11.97 -20.35
N LEU A 266 9.14 11.67 -19.26
CA LEU A 266 8.14 12.51 -18.63
C LEU A 266 8.78 13.15 -17.40
N ALA A 267 8.89 14.47 -17.40
CA ALA A 267 9.40 15.23 -16.26
C ALA A 267 8.31 16.19 -15.77
N ARG A 268 8.03 16.15 -14.47
CA ARG A 268 7.08 16.98 -13.75
C ARG A 268 7.81 17.70 -12.63
N PRO A 269 8.63 18.72 -12.99
CA PRO A 269 9.47 19.44 -12.03
C PRO A 269 8.65 20.12 -10.93
N ASP A 270 7.38 20.45 -11.21
CA ASP A 270 6.42 21.01 -10.27
C ASP A 270 6.17 20.12 -9.03
N VAL A 271 6.28 18.80 -9.19
CA VAL A 271 6.09 17.81 -8.12
C VAL A 271 7.29 16.88 -7.96
N GLY A 272 8.41 17.19 -8.62
CA GLY A 272 9.63 16.39 -8.60
C GLY A 272 9.50 15.00 -9.22
N LEU A 273 8.44 14.71 -9.99
CA LEU A 273 8.27 13.37 -10.57
C LEU A 273 9.00 13.26 -11.91
N ARG A 274 9.76 12.19 -12.10
CA ARG A 274 10.30 11.81 -13.41
C ARG A 274 9.94 10.35 -13.72
N ALA A 275 9.52 10.10 -14.95
CA ALA A 275 9.30 8.77 -15.49
C ALA A 275 9.99 8.64 -16.86
N GLU A 276 10.97 7.77 -16.93
CA GLU A 276 11.70 7.41 -18.15
C GLU A 276 11.10 6.13 -18.70
N TRP A 277 10.68 6.15 -19.95
CA TRP A 277 10.13 5.02 -20.68
C TRP A 277 11.07 4.66 -21.82
N TRP A 278 11.39 3.37 -21.98
CA TRP A 278 12.25 2.91 -23.06
C TRP A 278 11.87 1.50 -23.52
N ASN A 279 12.32 1.14 -24.71
CA ASN A 279 12.12 -0.18 -25.28
C ASN A 279 13.41 -1.01 -25.14
N ASP A 280 13.43 -1.90 -24.16
CA ASP A 280 14.45 -2.95 -24.03
C ASP A 280 13.87 -4.36 -24.22
N GLY A 281 12.59 -4.47 -24.62
CA GLY A 281 11.86 -5.74 -24.78
C GLY A 281 11.57 -6.50 -23.49
N SER A 282 12.07 -6.07 -22.33
CA SER A 282 11.89 -6.80 -21.07
C SER A 282 10.57 -6.49 -20.39
N GLY A 283 9.98 -5.32 -20.69
CA GLY A 283 8.90 -4.77 -19.90
C GLY A 283 9.30 -4.78 -18.42
N TYR A 284 10.34 -4.06 -18.05
CA TYR A 284 10.79 -3.87 -16.68
C TYR A 284 10.12 -2.64 -16.08
N LEU A 285 9.73 -2.70 -14.80
CA LEU A 285 9.22 -1.52 -14.08
C LEU A 285 9.97 -1.41 -12.76
N SER A 286 10.60 -0.25 -12.54
CA SER A 286 11.28 0.06 -11.29
C SER A 286 10.90 1.43 -10.78
N GLY A 287 10.77 1.52 -9.45
CA GLY A 287 10.90 2.79 -8.76
C GLY A 287 12.39 3.10 -8.59
N ALA A 288 12.82 4.26 -9.03
CA ALA A 288 14.14 4.78 -8.77
C ALA A 288 14.20 5.34 -7.35
N THR A 289 15.21 4.94 -6.59
CA THR A 289 15.70 5.76 -5.49
C THR A 289 16.58 6.83 -6.13
N GLY A 290 16.00 7.98 -6.51
CA GLY A 290 16.78 9.22 -6.54
C GLY A 290 17.47 9.37 -5.19
N ALA A 291 18.59 10.11 -5.08
CA ALA A 291 19.28 10.32 -3.81
C ALA A 291 18.20 10.59 -2.75
N ARG A 292 17.99 9.61 -1.85
CA ARG A 292 16.91 9.67 -0.87
C ARG A 292 17.18 10.98 -0.16
N THR A 293 16.41 12.02 -0.47
CA THR A 293 16.42 13.22 0.34
C THR A 293 16.22 12.67 1.74
N PRO A 294 17.15 12.86 2.68
CA PRO A 294 17.00 12.31 4.02
C PRO A 294 15.62 12.76 4.45
N LEU A 295 14.69 11.79 4.53
CA LEU A 295 13.28 12.13 4.61
C LEU A 295 13.13 12.88 5.91
N VAL A 296 12.85 14.18 5.79
CA VAL A 296 12.36 14.97 6.91
C VAL A 296 10.93 14.49 7.27
N TRP A 297 10.31 13.66 6.41
CA TRP A 297 9.23 12.74 6.74
C TRP A 297 9.78 11.56 7.57
N GLY A 298 9.75 11.68 8.88
CA GLY A 298 9.64 10.46 9.67
C GLY A 298 8.25 9.85 9.44
N PRO A 299 8.08 8.51 9.48
CA PRO A 299 6.76 7.85 9.49
C PRO A 299 5.81 8.44 10.56
N TRP A 300 6.37 9.14 11.55
CA TRP A 300 5.64 9.89 12.56
C TRP A 300 4.81 11.07 12.05
N ALA A 301 5.30 11.86 11.10
CA ALA A 301 4.53 12.97 10.54
C ALA A 301 3.27 12.47 9.83
N GLU A 302 3.40 11.34 9.14
CA GLU A 302 2.32 10.65 8.43
C GLU A 302 1.25 10.12 9.40
N ILE A 303 1.71 9.47 10.49
CA ILE A 303 0.86 9.01 11.58
C ILE A 303 0.13 10.19 12.23
N ARG A 304 0.82 11.31 12.46
CA ARG A 304 0.25 12.52 13.04
C ARG A 304 -0.87 13.10 12.20
N ASP A 305 -0.64 13.32 10.92
CA ASP A 305 -1.63 13.96 10.06
C ASP A 305 -2.84 13.06 9.84
N ALA A 306 -2.63 11.75 9.75
CA ALA A 306 -3.70 10.76 9.75
C ALA A 306 -4.50 10.79 11.06
N ALA A 307 -3.83 10.81 12.22
CA ALA A 307 -4.47 10.92 13.53
C ALA A 307 -5.34 12.18 13.63
N ARG A 308 -4.80 13.35 13.23
CA ARG A 308 -5.52 14.62 13.28
C ARG A 308 -6.72 14.63 12.34
N SER A 309 -6.59 14.13 11.11
CA SER A 309 -7.73 14.03 10.18
C SER A 309 -8.86 13.16 10.77
N LYS A 310 -8.53 12.04 11.42
CA LYS A 310 -9.53 11.14 12.03
C LYS A 310 -10.25 11.72 13.25
N VAL A 311 -9.60 12.63 13.96
CA VAL A 311 -10.14 13.29 15.15
C VAL A 311 -10.88 14.58 14.80
N GLU A 312 -10.20 15.48 14.09
CA GLU A 312 -10.61 16.86 13.89
C GLU A 312 -11.59 16.97 12.70
N GLU A 313 -11.32 16.26 11.61
CA GLU A 313 -12.10 16.36 10.37
C GLU A 313 -13.25 15.33 10.33
N SER A 314 -12.92 14.04 10.49
CA SER A 314 -13.91 12.97 10.33
C SER A 314 -14.70 12.66 11.61
N LYS A 315 -14.18 13.08 12.78
CA LYS A 315 -14.77 12.82 14.11
C LYS A 315 -15.03 11.34 14.39
N GLN A 316 -14.30 10.43 13.72
CA GLN A 316 -14.42 9.00 13.92
C GLN A 316 -13.84 8.56 15.27
N LEU A 317 -12.84 9.31 15.76
CA LEU A 317 -12.27 9.19 17.10
C LEU A 317 -12.66 10.41 17.94
N PRO A 318 -13.82 10.39 18.62
CA PRO A 318 -14.27 11.54 19.41
C PRO A 318 -13.44 11.70 20.69
N PRO A 319 -13.27 12.96 21.17
CA PRO A 319 -12.59 13.22 22.43
C PRO A 319 -13.37 12.65 23.61
N GLY A 320 -12.65 12.22 24.66
CA GLY A 320 -13.24 11.72 25.92
C GLY A 320 -13.15 10.20 26.13
N GLN A 321 -12.58 9.45 25.18
CA GLN A 321 -12.27 8.03 25.34
C GLN A 321 -10.87 7.68 24.80
N THR A 322 -10.15 6.81 25.51
CA THR A 322 -8.88 6.26 25.03
C THR A 322 -9.12 5.49 23.73
N SER A 323 -8.34 5.79 22.70
CA SER A 323 -8.46 5.24 21.35
C SER A 323 -7.11 4.79 20.79
N ALA A 324 -7.14 3.96 19.75
CA ALA A 324 -5.96 3.56 18.99
C ALA A 324 -6.10 3.92 17.50
N LEU A 325 -4.98 4.27 16.88
CA LEU A 325 -4.87 4.42 15.42
C LEU A 325 -4.19 3.18 14.84
N LEU A 326 -4.74 2.62 13.77
CA LEU A 326 -4.19 1.48 13.06
C LEU A 326 -3.69 1.94 11.67
N VAL A 327 -2.41 1.71 11.39
CA VAL A 327 -1.75 2.17 10.16
C VAL A 327 -1.10 1.01 9.42
N GLY A 328 -1.37 0.88 8.12
CA GLY A 328 -0.76 -0.17 7.30
C GLY A 328 0.71 0.15 6.96
N THR A 329 1.67 -0.65 7.43
CA THR A 329 3.11 -0.36 7.23
C THR A 329 3.60 -0.53 5.80
N ASN A 330 2.90 -1.33 4.99
CA ASN A 330 3.11 -1.41 3.54
C ASN A 330 2.69 -0.12 2.81
N GLN A 331 2.24 0.88 3.56
CA GLN A 331 1.81 2.19 3.11
C GLN A 331 2.59 3.30 3.82
N LEU A 332 3.72 2.98 4.44
CA LEU A 332 4.69 3.96 4.91
C LEU A 332 5.87 3.93 3.93
N ASP A 333 6.46 5.07 3.60
CA ASP A 333 7.70 5.14 2.80
C ASP A 333 8.92 4.70 3.64
N ASN A 334 8.82 3.48 4.16
CA ASN A 334 9.89 2.81 4.88
C ASN A 334 10.64 1.99 3.83
N GLY A 335 11.66 2.62 3.25
CA GLY A 335 12.59 1.96 2.36
C GLY A 335 13.20 0.72 3.03
N ASP A 336 12.51 -0.42 2.83
CA ASP A 336 12.78 -1.75 3.33
C ASP A 336 12.35 -2.01 4.80
N LEU A 337 11.12 -2.49 4.98
CA LEU A 337 10.50 -2.81 6.29
C LEU A 337 11.27 -3.84 7.14
N GLY A 338 12.10 -4.68 6.52
CA GLY A 338 12.98 -5.60 7.25
C GLY A 338 14.02 -4.85 8.08
N TYR A 339 14.50 -3.70 7.59
CA TYR A 339 15.41 -2.86 8.33
C TYR A 339 14.71 -2.03 9.39
N TRP A 340 13.42 -1.69 9.27
CA TRP A 340 12.80 -0.77 10.22
C TRP A 340 12.47 -1.42 11.58
N ALA A 341 11.95 -2.64 11.61
CA ALA A 341 11.76 -3.37 12.86
C ALA A 341 13.11 -3.63 13.54
N ASP A 342 14.09 -4.14 12.78
CA ASP A 342 15.47 -4.34 13.26
C ASP A 342 16.14 -3.02 13.67
N TRP A 343 15.82 -1.88 13.01
CA TRP A 343 16.35 -0.55 13.32
C TRP A 343 15.70 0.06 14.57
N VAL A 344 14.38 -0.06 14.74
CA VAL A 344 13.69 0.34 15.99
C VAL A 344 14.19 -0.52 17.16
N GLU A 345 14.43 -1.81 16.94
CA GLU A 345 14.99 -2.70 17.97
C GLU A 345 16.48 -2.43 18.26
N SER A 346 17.26 -1.95 17.28
CA SER A 346 18.71 -1.75 17.41
C SER A 346 19.15 -0.33 17.73
N VAL A 347 18.24 0.65 17.72
CA VAL A 347 18.54 2.06 17.95
C VAL A 347 17.92 2.53 19.26
N GLU A 348 18.71 3.15 20.12
CA GLU A 348 18.24 3.75 21.38
C GLU A 348 17.05 4.72 21.13
N ASP A 349 16.01 4.65 21.98
CA ASP A 349 14.75 5.42 21.93
C ASP A 349 14.88 6.90 21.51
N LYS A 350 16.03 7.53 21.80
CA LYS A 350 16.36 8.92 21.46
C LYS A 350 16.40 9.25 19.96
N TRP A 351 16.47 8.26 19.07
CA TRP A 351 16.50 8.47 17.61
C TRP A 351 15.20 8.15 16.89
N VAL A 352 14.19 7.64 17.61
CA VAL A 352 12.80 7.68 17.16
C VAL A 352 12.13 8.80 17.95
N PRO A 353 12.24 10.08 17.54
CA PRO A 353 11.56 11.16 18.24
C PRO A 353 10.06 11.05 17.94
N ILE A 354 9.39 10.16 18.66
CA ILE A 354 7.93 10.08 18.71
C ILE A 354 7.48 11.34 19.45
N LYS A 355 7.04 12.34 18.69
CA LYS A 355 6.46 13.57 19.26
C LYS A 355 5.00 13.29 19.61
N TRP A 356 4.76 12.51 20.66
CA TRP A 356 3.41 12.20 21.16
C TRP A 356 2.58 13.45 21.46
N ALA A 357 3.22 14.57 21.78
CA ALA A 357 2.57 15.87 21.94
C ALA A 357 1.86 16.38 20.67
N ASP A 358 2.24 15.88 19.49
CA ASP A 358 1.63 16.27 18.21
C ASP A 358 0.41 15.41 17.84
N ILE A 359 0.19 14.29 18.55
CA ILE A 359 -0.96 13.40 18.37
C ILE A 359 -2.08 13.84 19.33
N PRO A 360 -3.35 13.85 18.89
CA PRO A 360 -4.48 14.13 19.78
C PRO A 360 -4.43 13.25 21.04
N GLU A 361 -4.47 13.87 22.23
CA GLU A 361 -4.13 13.23 23.52
C GLU A 361 -4.92 11.95 23.86
N HIS A 362 -6.09 11.75 23.26
CA HIS A 362 -6.95 10.59 23.49
C HIS A 362 -6.60 9.39 22.58
N ILE A 363 -5.73 9.56 21.58
CA ILE A 363 -5.10 8.45 20.86
C ILE A 363 -3.86 8.05 21.67
N LYS A 364 -3.99 6.97 22.44
CA LYS A 364 -2.91 6.47 23.31
C LYS A 364 -2.04 5.40 22.66
N TYR A 365 -2.48 4.89 21.51
CA TYR A 365 -1.83 3.77 20.86
C TYR A 365 -1.76 4.00 19.36
N VAL A 366 -0.61 3.71 18.77
CA VAL A 366 -0.46 3.60 17.31
C VAL A 366 -0.05 2.17 16.99
N ILE A 367 -0.90 1.47 16.25
CA ILE A 367 -0.72 0.09 15.82
C ILE A 367 -0.23 0.13 14.38
N LEU A 368 1.04 -0.22 14.17
CA LEU A 368 1.63 -0.36 12.86
C LEU A 368 1.45 -1.80 12.38
N TYR A 369 0.77 -2.00 11.25
CA TYR A 369 0.32 -3.31 10.79
C TYR A 369 0.73 -3.62 9.35
N LYS A 370 1.47 -4.69 9.08
CA LYS A 370 1.86 -5.08 7.71
C LYS A 370 0.86 -6.03 7.06
N VAL A 371 0.22 -5.60 5.97
CA VAL A 371 -0.62 -6.50 5.15
C VAL A 371 0.27 -7.37 4.26
N SER A 372 0.06 -8.70 4.33
CA SER A 372 0.70 -9.65 3.43
C SER A 372 -0.33 -10.23 2.47
N TRP A 373 -0.16 -9.97 1.18
CA TRP A 373 -1.14 -10.33 0.13
C TRP A 373 -1.34 -11.85 -0.07
N GLY A 374 -0.62 -12.71 0.66
CA GLY A 374 -0.75 -14.17 0.59
C GLY A 374 -0.91 -14.87 1.94
N LEU A 375 -0.79 -14.16 3.06
CA LEU A 375 -0.89 -14.71 4.42
C LEU A 375 -2.02 -14.00 5.17
N LEU A 376 -2.47 -14.59 6.29
CA LEU A 376 -3.34 -13.90 7.26
C LEU A 376 -2.55 -13.45 8.50
N GLU A 377 -1.38 -14.02 8.71
CA GLU A 377 -0.48 -13.65 9.79
C GLU A 377 0.23 -12.33 9.44
N PRO A 378 0.24 -11.34 10.35
CA PRO A 378 1.03 -10.15 10.17
C PRO A 378 2.50 -10.51 10.18
N GLN A 379 3.24 -9.99 9.21
CA GLN A 379 4.71 -10.07 9.24
C GLN A 379 5.33 -9.04 10.20
N CYS A 380 4.55 -8.03 10.60
CA CYS A 380 4.92 -7.05 11.62
C CYS A 380 3.63 -6.40 12.16
N ALA A 381 3.43 -6.44 13.48
CA ALA A 381 2.42 -5.70 14.21
C ALA A 381 3.12 -5.05 15.42
N LEU A 382 3.37 -3.75 15.36
CA LEU A 382 4.03 -3.01 16.44
C LEU A 382 3.02 -2.10 17.12
N LEU A 383 2.92 -2.22 18.44
CA LEU A 383 2.14 -1.32 19.29
C LEU A 383 3.09 -0.27 19.86
N LEU A 384 2.95 0.97 19.41
CA LEU A 384 3.60 2.12 20.02
C LEU A 384 2.66 2.68 21.10
N ILE A 385 3.18 2.82 22.32
CA ILE A 385 2.47 3.27 23.53
C ILE A 385 3.00 4.62 23.99
#